data_AF-A0A420DBE0-F1
#
_entry.id   AF-A0A420DBE0-F1
#
_cell.length_a   1.000
_cell.length_b   1.000
_cell.length_c   1.000
_cell.angle_alpha   90.00
_cell.angle_beta   90.00
_cell.angle_gamma   90.00
#
_symmetry.space_group_name_H-M   'P 1'
#
loop_
_entity.id
_entity.type
_entity.pdbx_description
1 polymer ?
#
loop_
_entity_poly.entity_id
_entity_poly.type
_entity_poly.pdbx_seq_one_letter_code
_entity_poly.pdbx_strand_id
1 'polypeptide(L)'
;MKKLSSILILFLSVITGIYYLYFSIKTADNTFIFDGVIYFLLIILFIVFFTITVRNDFNNFKISKKYKSFLFTAIGILIIILNIGCQLYLSSRDNSEIVLKVFYDGDYNGSSLEFRKDGTYKFGNGSGLGESIQRGKYSIKDTIITLDKDNIDNVIESKTLMLKRELNGTDAKIVQVDKNFKLIDRATKFRVVKDKR
;
A
#
# COMPACT_ATOMS: atom_id res chain seq x y z
N MET A 1 -17.99 39.22 -8.43
CA MET A 1 -18.45 37.81 -8.55
C MET A 1 -17.42 36.86 -9.18
N LYS A 2 -16.77 37.16 -10.33
CA LYS A 2 -15.79 36.25 -11.00
C LYS A 2 -14.58 35.80 -10.16
N LYS A 3 -14.13 36.64 -9.21
CA LYS A 3 -12.98 36.33 -8.34
C LYS A 3 -13.33 35.27 -7.27
N LEU A 4 -14.55 35.34 -6.71
CA LEU A 4 -15.03 34.41 -5.70
C LEU A 4 -15.24 33.00 -6.29
N SER A 5 -15.79 32.90 -7.50
CA SER A 5 -15.95 31.61 -8.19
C SER A 5 -14.60 30.96 -8.53
N SER A 6 -13.58 31.75 -8.90
CA SER A 6 -12.25 31.22 -9.20
C SER A 6 -11.56 30.68 -7.93
N ILE A 7 -11.70 31.38 -6.80
CA ILE A 7 -11.18 30.94 -5.50
C ILE A 7 -11.89 29.66 -5.04
N LEU A 8 -13.21 29.58 -5.21
CA LEU A 8 -13.98 28.38 -4.87
C LEU A 8 -13.53 27.16 -5.68
N ILE A 9 -13.32 27.32 -6.99
CA ILE A 9 -12.88 26.21 -7.86
C ILE A 9 -11.46 25.75 -7.50
N LEU A 10 -10.57 26.69 -7.19
CA LEU A 10 -9.25 26.34 -6.63
C LEU A 10 -9.40 25.54 -5.34
N PHE A 11 -10.22 26.00 -4.40
CA PHE A 11 -10.44 25.33 -3.13
C PHE A 11 -10.95 23.89 -3.31
N LEU A 12 -11.88 23.68 -4.24
CA LEU A 12 -12.36 22.35 -4.62
C LEU A 12 -11.24 21.49 -5.20
N SER A 13 -10.44 22.02 -6.13
CA SER A 13 -9.27 21.31 -6.69
C SER A 13 -8.27 20.90 -5.60
N VAL A 14 -7.98 21.81 -4.66
CA VAL A 14 -7.07 21.56 -3.55
C VAL A 14 -7.61 20.47 -2.64
N ILE A 15 -8.86 20.58 -2.20
CA ILE A 15 -9.48 19.57 -1.34
C ILE A 15 -9.47 18.20 -2.00
N THR A 16 -9.89 18.11 -3.26
CA THR A 16 -9.93 16.83 -3.97
C THR A 16 -8.53 16.21 -4.08
N GLY A 17 -7.51 17.00 -4.42
CA GLY A 17 -6.15 16.50 -4.55
C GLY A 17 -5.48 16.12 -3.22
N ILE A 18 -5.76 16.86 -2.14
CA ILE A 18 -5.31 16.50 -0.79
C ILE A 18 -6.05 15.28 -0.26
N TYR A 19 -7.36 15.17 -0.54
CA TYR A 19 -8.13 14.00 -0.16
C TYR A 19 -7.67 12.74 -0.90
N TYR A 20 -7.33 12.84 -2.19
CA TYR A 20 -6.69 11.74 -2.93
C TYR A 20 -5.38 11.30 -2.27
N LEU A 21 -4.53 12.26 -1.86
CA LEU A 21 -3.27 11.96 -1.17
C LEU A 21 -3.52 11.24 0.17
N TYR A 22 -4.42 11.79 0.99
CA TYR A 22 -4.82 11.17 2.26
C TYR A 22 -5.36 9.75 2.04
N PHE A 23 -6.27 9.58 1.08
CA PHE A 23 -6.87 8.29 0.76
C PHE A 23 -5.79 7.29 0.30
N SER A 24 -4.83 7.73 -0.53
CA SER A 24 -3.66 6.95 -0.95
C SER A 24 -2.84 6.43 0.23
N ILE A 25 -2.56 7.27 1.22
CA ILE A 25 -1.80 6.87 2.40
C ILE A 25 -2.62 5.90 3.26
N LYS A 26 -3.92 6.16 3.43
CA LYS A 26 -4.82 5.35 4.26
C LYS A 26 -4.98 3.93 3.72
N THR A 27 -5.15 3.78 2.42
CA THR A 27 -5.36 2.47 1.76
C THR A 27 -4.07 1.77 1.38
N ALA A 28 -2.91 2.42 1.56
CA ALA A 28 -1.61 1.83 1.24
C ALA A 28 -1.35 0.51 1.98
N ASP A 29 -1.96 0.35 3.15
CA ASP A 29 -1.84 -0.80 4.04
C ASP A 29 -3.20 -1.47 4.31
N ASN A 30 -4.26 -1.04 3.63
CA ASN A 30 -5.60 -1.63 3.72
C ASN A 30 -6.25 -1.52 2.34
N THR A 31 -6.45 -2.65 1.68
CA THR A 31 -7.10 -2.67 0.37
C THR A 31 -8.56 -3.02 0.52
N PHE A 32 -9.39 -2.37 -0.28
CA PHE A 32 -10.80 -2.70 -0.45
C PHE A 32 -11.13 -2.74 -1.94
N ILE A 33 -11.99 -3.68 -2.35
CA ILE A 33 -12.28 -3.95 -3.77
C ILE A 33 -12.80 -2.71 -4.54
N PHE A 34 -13.45 -1.76 -3.85
CA PHE A 34 -13.97 -0.53 -4.46
C PHE A 34 -13.04 0.69 -4.35
N ASP A 35 -11.84 0.56 -3.79
CA ASP A 35 -10.89 1.68 -3.70
C ASP A 35 -10.58 2.29 -5.08
N GLY A 36 -10.48 1.44 -6.11
CA GLY A 36 -10.29 1.87 -7.50
C GLY A 36 -11.38 2.81 -8.01
N VAL A 37 -12.64 2.58 -7.64
CA VAL A 37 -13.77 3.46 -8.02
C VAL A 37 -13.63 4.82 -7.35
N ILE A 38 -13.25 4.85 -6.07
CA ILE A 38 -13.04 6.09 -5.32
C ILE A 38 -11.90 6.89 -5.95
N TYR A 39 -10.76 6.25 -6.25
CA TYR A 39 -9.65 6.91 -6.93
C TYR A 39 -10.04 7.50 -8.28
N PHE A 40 -10.79 6.74 -9.08
CA PHE A 40 -11.25 7.19 -10.40
C PHE A 40 -12.12 8.44 -10.30
N LEU A 41 -13.09 8.46 -9.38
CA LEU A 41 -13.94 9.62 -9.14
C LEU A 41 -13.14 10.85 -8.70
N LEU A 42 -12.17 10.68 -7.78
CA LEU A 42 -11.31 11.77 -7.32
C LEU A 42 -10.43 12.33 -8.44
N ILE A 43 -9.89 11.47 -9.31
CA ILE A 43 -9.09 11.89 -10.47
C ILE A 43 -9.94 12.74 -11.42
N ILE A 44 -11.15 12.28 -11.75
CA ILE A 44 -12.06 13.03 -12.65
C ILE A 44 -12.39 14.40 -12.05
N LEU A 45 -12.80 14.43 -10.78
CA LEU A 45 -13.13 15.69 -10.09
C LEU A 45 -11.94 16.66 -10.10
N PHE A 46 -10.74 16.14 -9.79
CA PHE A 46 -9.53 16.96 -9.81
C PHE A 46 -9.24 17.52 -11.20
N ILE A 47 -9.29 16.69 -12.25
CA ILE A 47 -9.04 17.12 -13.64
C ILE A 47 -10.03 18.21 -14.06
N VAL A 48 -11.32 18.05 -13.75
CA VAL A 48 -12.35 19.04 -14.09
C VAL A 48 -12.06 20.38 -13.40
N PHE A 49 -11.85 20.39 -12.08
CA PHE A 49 -11.59 21.64 -11.35
C PHE A 49 -10.25 22.28 -11.72
N PHE A 50 -9.22 21.46 -11.96
CA PHE A 50 -7.91 21.93 -12.37
C PHE A 50 -7.94 22.55 -13.77
N THR A 51 -8.65 21.92 -14.73
CA THR A 51 -8.80 22.47 -16.09
C THR A 51 -9.50 23.83 -16.08
N ILE A 52 -10.55 23.99 -15.27
CA ILE A 52 -11.24 25.26 -15.12
C ILE A 52 -10.32 26.30 -14.47
N THR A 53 -9.53 25.91 -13.46
CA THR A 53 -8.51 26.77 -12.83
C THR A 53 -7.50 27.27 -13.84
N VAL A 54 -6.90 26.38 -14.65
CA VAL A 54 -5.93 26.72 -15.69
C VAL A 54 -6.54 27.68 -16.73
N ARG A 55 -7.77 27.41 -17.17
CA ARG A 55 -8.49 28.27 -18.11
C ARG A 55 -8.71 29.67 -17.54
N ASN A 56 -9.09 29.78 -16.26
CA ASN A 56 -9.30 31.06 -15.59
C ASN A 56 -7.98 31.84 -15.44
N ASP A 57 -6.91 31.18 -15.03
CA ASP A 57 -5.58 31.78 -14.92
C ASP A 57 -5.07 32.28 -16.28
N PHE A 58 -5.25 31.49 -17.34
CA PHE A 58 -4.88 31.89 -18.70
C PHE A 58 -5.66 33.10 -19.19
N ASN A 59 -6.97 33.16 -18.92
CA ASN A 59 -7.79 34.33 -19.24
C ASN A 59 -7.34 35.57 -18.46
N ASN A 60 -7.00 35.42 -17.17
CA ASN A 60 -6.48 36.49 -16.33
C ASN A 60 -5.10 36.98 -16.81
N PHE A 61 -4.25 36.06 -17.29
CA PHE A 61 -2.95 36.39 -17.88
C PHE A 61 -3.11 37.17 -19.18
N LYS A 62 -4.06 36.79 -20.04
CA LYS A 62 -4.34 37.53 -21.29
C LYS A 62 -4.65 39.00 -21.03
N ILE A 63 -5.40 39.29 -19.96
CA ILE A 63 -5.81 40.65 -19.58
C ILE A 63 -4.68 41.39 -18.86
N SER A 64 -4.08 40.78 -17.85
CA SER A 64 -3.13 41.46 -16.95
C SER A 64 -1.68 41.44 -17.42
N LYS A 65 -1.30 40.49 -18.30
CA LYS A 65 0.07 40.20 -18.75
C LYS A 65 1.06 39.91 -17.62
N LYS A 66 0.59 39.51 -16.44
CA LYS A 66 1.43 39.22 -15.26
C LYS A 66 1.52 37.73 -15.01
N TYR A 67 2.74 37.19 -14.89
CA TYR A 67 2.97 35.77 -14.56
C TYR A 67 2.32 35.34 -13.23
N LYS A 68 2.13 36.27 -12.29
CA LYS A 68 1.40 36.04 -11.03
C LYS A 68 -0.05 35.55 -11.25
N SER A 69 -0.61 35.71 -12.44
CA SER A 69 -1.91 35.14 -12.80
C SER A 69 -1.96 33.61 -12.82
N PHE A 70 -0.81 32.92 -12.86
CA PHE A 70 -0.73 31.45 -12.82
C PHE A 70 -0.52 30.87 -11.41
N LEU A 71 -0.68 31.68 -10.36
CA LEU A 71 -0.48 31.21 -8.98
C LEU A 71 -1.35 29.98 -8.66
N PHE A 72 -2.60 29.95 -9.11
CA PHE A 72 -3.53 28.87 -8.81
C PHE A 72 -3.19 27.60 -9.59
N THR A 73 -2.78 27.76 -10.86
CA THR A 73 -2.23 26.68 -11.68
C THR A 73 -0.97 26.09 -11.03
N ALA A 74 -0.06 26.93 -10.52
CA ALA A 74 1.15 26.47 -9.84
C ALA A 74 0.84 25.65 -8.58
N ILE A 75 -0.17 26.04 -7.79
CA ILE A 75 -0.65 25.26 -6.63
C ILE A 75 -1.17 23.89 -7.08
N GLY A 76 -1.99 23.83 -8.15
CA GLY A 76 -2.48 22.56 -8.67
C GLY A 76 -1.37 21.65 -9.19
N ILE A 77 -0.36 22.20 -9.86
CA ILE A 77 0.84 21.44 -10.29
C ILE A 77 1.60 20.89 -9.07
N LEU A 78 1.77 21.68 -8.02
CA LEU A 78 2.42 21.21 -6.78
C LEU A 78 1.68 20.01 -6.19
N ILE A 79 0.34 20.03 -6.18
CA ILE A 79 -0.48 18.90 -5.72
C ILE A 79 -0.26 17.66 -6.59
N ILE A 80 -0.14 17.81 -7.91
CA ILE A 80 0.18 16.68 -8.81
C ILE A 80 1.54 16.09 -8.45
N ILE A 81 2.57 16.93 -8.28
CA ILE A 81 3.93 16.50 -7.92
C ILE A 81 3.93 15.75 -6.58
N LEU A 82 3.22 16.28 -5.56
CA LEU A 82 3.10 15.64 -4.26
C LEU A 82 2.44 14.26 -4.35
N ASN A 83 1.37 14.14 -5.14
CA ASN A 83 0.70 12.86 -5.35
C ASN A 83 1.59 11.85 -6.08
N ILE A 84 2.29 12.26 -7.14
CA ILE A 84 3.26 11.41 -7.84
C ILE A 84 4.36 10.95 -6.87
N GLY A 85 4.94 11.87 -6.11
CA GLY A 85 5.99 11.55 -5.13
C GLY A 85 5.51 10.57 -4.07
N CYS A 86 4.28 10.74 -3.57
CA CYS A 86 3.66 9.80 -2.65
C CYS A 86 3.50 8.40 -3.26
N GLN A 87 2.97 8.31 -4.49
CA GLN A 87 2.79 7.02 -5.17
C GLN A 87 4.13 6.32 -5.39
N LEU A 88 5.16 7.03 -5.86
CA LEU A 88 6.51 6.48 -6.02
C LEU A 88 7.07 5.96 -4.69
N TYR A 89 6.90 6.73 -3.60
CA TYR A 89 7.32 6.29 -2.27
C TYR A 89 6.58 5.03 -1.83
N LEU A 90 5.24 5.00 -1.95
CA LEU A 90 4.41 3.86 -1.54
C LEU A 90 4.74 2.60 -2.33
N SER A 91 4.93 2.71 -3.66
CA SER A 91 5.35 1.60 -4.51
C SER A 91 6.75 1.10 -4.15
N SER A 92 7.66 2.01 -3.77
CA SER A 92 9.04 1.63 -3.43
C SER A 92 9.16 0.71 -2.21
N ARG A 93 8.16 0.72 -1.31
CA ARG A 93 8.15 -0.11 -0.09
C ARG A 93 8.19 -1.61 -0.38
N ASP A 94 7.69 -2.04 -1.54
CA ASP A 94 7.58 -3.45 -1.92
C ASP A 94 8.51 -3.81 -3.12
N ASN A 95 9.46 -2.94 -3.50
CA ASN A 95 10.28 -3.09 -4.71
C ASN A 95 11.35 -4.19 -4.66
N SER A 96 11.77 -4.63 -3.47
CA SER A 96 12.78 -5.68 -3.35
C SER A 96 12.24 -7.05 -3.82
N GLU A 97 13.10 -7.86 -4.43
CA GLU A 97 12.72 -9.20 -4.90
C GLU A 97 12.21 -10.08 -3.75
N ILE A 98 11.09 -10.76 -3.98
CA ILE A 98 10.53 -11.78 -3.07
C ILE A 98 11.36 -13.06 -3.17
N VAL A 99 12.01 -13.44 -2.07
CA VAL A 99 12.84 -14.65 -1.94
C VAL A 99 12.06 -15.85 -1.39
N LEU A 100 11.04 -15.62 -0.57
CA LEU A 100 10.16 -16.67 -0.06
C LEU A 100 8.74 -16.13 0.01
N LYS A 101 7.78 -16.86 -0.57
CA LYS A 101 6.35 -16.53 -0.51
C LYS A 101 5.59 -17.73 0.00
N VAL A 102 4.78 -17.50 1.02
CA VAL A 102 3.90 -18.51 1.59
C VAL A 102 2.47 -18.03 1.66
N PHE A 103 1.54 -18.97 1.64
CA PHE A 103 0.12 -18.70 1.63
C PHE A 103 -0.62 -19.68 2.53
N TYR A 104 -1.59 -19.19 3.26
CA TYR A 104 -2.61 -19.98 3.93
C TYR A 104 -3.94 -19.71 3.25
N ASP A 105 -4.61 -20.79 2.83
CA ASP A 105 -5.93 -20.75 2.22
C ASP A 105 -6.96 -21.22 3.25
N GLY A 106 -7.86 -20.33 3.63
CA GLY A 106 -8.99 -20.59 4.53
C GLY A 106 -10.32 -20.41 3.80
N ASP A 107 -10.40 -20.82 2.54
CA ASP A 107 -11.53 -20.69 1.61
C ASP A 107 -11.81 -19.24 1.19
N TYR A 108 -12.68 -18.52 1.91
CA TYR A 108 -13.03 -17.14 1.59
C TYR A 108 -11.99 -16.13 2.12
N ASN A 109 -11.25 -16.56 3.16
CA ASN A 109 -10.22 -15.78 3.80
C ASN A 109 -8.85 -16.38 3.47
N GLY A 110 -7.85 -15.53 3.34
CA GLY A 110 -6.49 -15.96 3.08
C GLY A 110 -5.49 -15.07 3.79
N SER A 111 -4.34 -15.67 4.10
CA SER A 111 -3.20 -14.92 4.63
C SER A 111 -1.97 -15.23 3.80
N SER A 112 -1.21 -14.21 3.46
CA SER A 112 0.03 -14.33 2.70
C SER A 112 1.19 -13.73 3.47
N LEU A 113 2.36 -14.32 3.29
CA LEU A 113 3.59 -13.77 3.85
C LEU A 113 4.68 -13.81 2.78
N GLU A 114 5.18 -12.63 2.44
CA GLU A 114 6.24 -12.42 1.46
C GLU A 114 7.49 -11.94 2.18
N PHE A 115 8.59 -12.65 2.00
CA PHE A 115 9.91 -12.28 2.49
C PHE A 115 10.75 -11.78 1.33
N ARG A 116 11.40 -10.62 1.50
CA ARG A 116 12.17 -9.94 0.45
C ARG A 116 13.66 -9.92 0.72
N LYS A 117 14.45 -9.88 -0.35
CA LYS A 117 15.92 -9.93 -0.31
C LYS A 117 16.57 -8.88 0.60
N ASP A 118 15.95 -7.71 0.74
CA ASP A 118 16.40 -6.60 1.60
C ASP A 118 16.13 -6.80 3.11
N GLY A 119 15.62 -7.96 3.52
CA GLY A 119 15.30 -8.25 4.93
C GLY A 119 13.95 -7.69 5.39
N THR A 120 13.08 -7.25 4.48
CA THR A 120 11.71 -6.84 4.79
C THR A 120 10.69 -7.94 4.50
N TYR A 121 9.61 -7.99 5.27
CA TYR A 121 8.47 -8.85 4.96
C TYR A 121 7.19 -8.03 4.77
N LYS A 122 6.25 -8.61 4.01
CA LYS A 122 4.87 -8.14 3.87
C LYS A 122 3.95 -9.29 4.24
N PHE A 123 3.18 -9.09 5.31
CA PHE A 123 2.10 -9.95 5.72
C PHE A 123 0.80 -9.34 5.22
N GLY A 124 0.02 -10.12 4.49
CA GLY A 124 -1.32 -9.76 4.06
C GLY A 124 -2.32 -10.69 4.71
N ASN A 125 -3.41 -10.15 5.24
CA ASN A 125 -4.49 -10.94 5.80
C ASN A 125 -5.83 -10.33 5.41
N GLY A 126 -6.70 -11.13 4.81
CA GLY A 126 -7.89 -10.59 4.21
C GLY A 126 -8.84 -11.63 3.68
N SER A 127 -9.82 -11.12 2.95
CA SER A 127 -10.83 -11.89 2.25
C SER A 127 -10.96 -11.39 0.82
N GLY A 128 -11.87 -11.99 0.05
CA GLY A 128 -12.17 -11.53 -1.31
C GLY A 128 -12.58 -10.05 -1.43
N LEU A 129 -13.00 -9.39 -0.35
CA LEU A 129 -13.40 -7.97 -0.36
C LEU A 129 -12.27 -6.98 -0.05
N GLY A 130 -11.16 -7.45 0.52
CA GLY A 130 -10.09 -6.59 0.96
C GLY A 130 -9.09 -7.28 1.87
N GLU A 131 -7.94 -6.64 2.03
CA GLU A 131 -6.78 -7.19 2.74
C GLU A 131 -6.11 -6.10 3.61
N SER A 132 -5.85 -6.43 4.87
CA SER A 132 -4.97 -5.67 5.76
C SER A 132 -3.52 -6.07 5.49
N ILE A 133 -2.62 -5.09 5.43
CA ILE A 133 -1.22 -5.31 5.10
C ILE A 133 -0.36 -4.81 6.25
N GLN A 134 0.47 -5.70 6.80
CA GLN A 134 1.49 -5.37 7.80
C GLN A 134 2.88 -5.62 7.24
N ARG A 135 3.80 -4.68 7.48
CA ARG A 135 5.21 -4.79 7.07
C ARG A 135 6.13 -4.74 8.28
N GLY A 136 7.29 -5.36 8.12
CA GLY A 136 8.33 -5.38 9.15
C GLY A 136 9.64 -5.91 8.60
N LYS A 137 10.57 -6.19 9.51
CA LYS A 137 11.87 -6.79 9.21
C LYS A 137 11.89 -8.26 9.61
N TYR A 138 12.70 -9.04 8.93
CA TYR A 138 12.93 -10.43 9.26
C TYR A 138 14.42 -10.79 9.10
N SER A 139 14.78 -11.94 9.67
CA SER A 139 16.05 -12.62 9.44
C SER A 139 15.79 -14.10 9.19
N ILE A 140 16.66 -14.74 8.40
CA ILE A 140 16.61 -16.19 8.16
C ILE A 140 17.97 -16.76 8.51
N LYS A 141 17.96 -17.81 9.33
CA LYS A 141 19.11 -18.64 9.63
C LYS A 141 18.69 -20.10 9.48
N ASP A 142 19.26 -20.77 8.50
CA ASP A 142 18.90 -22.14 8.13
C ASP A 142 17.39 -22.28 7.84
N THR A 143 16.67 -23.06 8.64
CA THR A 143 15.22 -23.25 8.52
C THR A 143 14.41 -22.30 9.40
N ILE A 144 15.06 -21.49 10.24
CA ILE A 144 14.40 -20.58 11.18
C ILE A 144 14.29 -19.20 10.55
N ILE A 145 13.08 -18.64 10.64
CA ILE A 145 12.75 -17.29 10.22
C ILE A 145 12.31 -16.53 11.47
N THR A 146 12.94 -15.39 11.74
CA THR A 146 12.61 -14.54 12.88
C THR A 146 12.10 -13.20 12.40
N LEU A 147 10.88 -12.86 12.80
CA LEU A 147 10.22 -11.58 12.55
C LEU A 147 10.57 -10.57 13.65
N ASP A 148 10.50 -9.28 13.33
CA ASP A 148 10.63 -8.21 14.33
C ASP A 148 9.40 -8.10 15.26
N LYS A 149 8.24 -8.58 14.81
CA LYS A 149 6.94 -8.52 15.51
C LYS A 149 6.36 -9.92 15.76
N ASP A 150 5.63 -10.06 16.86
CA ASP A 150 4.70 -11.16 17.12
C ASP A 150 3.27 -10.63 17.01
N ASN A 151 2.29 -11.51 17.22
CA ASN A 151 0.86 -11.18 17.28
C ASN A 151 0.38 -10.35 16.07
N ILE A 152 0.76 -10.78 14.87
CA ILE A 152 0.39 -10.10 13.63
C ILE A 152 -1.00 -10.58 13.21
N ASP A 153 -1.96 -9.67 13.37
CA ASP A 153 -3.36 -9.82 12.96
C ASP A 153 -4.07 -11.09 13.47
N ASN A 154 -3.68 -11.56 14.66
CA ASN A 154 -4.16 -12.82 15.27
C ASN A 154 -3.90 -14.08 14.43
N VAL A 155 -3.07 -14.00 13.39
CA VAL A 155 -2.69 -15.15 12.54
C VAL A 155 -1.27 -15.60 12.87
N ILE A 156 -0.34 -14.66 13.07
CA ILE A 156 1.03 -14.95 13.49
C ILE A 156 1.13 -14.70 14.99
N GLU A 157 1.13 -15.78 15.77
CA GLU A 157 1.21 -15.78 17.23
C GLU A 157 2.66 -15.62 17.73
N SER A 158 3.65 -16.06 16.93
CA SER A 158 5.07 -16.04 17.32
C SER A 158 5.96 -15.30 16.33
N LYS A 159 7.00 -14.65 16.85
CA LYS A 159 8.09 -14.07 16.03
C LYS A 159 8.89 -15.14 15.30
N THR A 160 8.85 -16.38 15.76
CA THR A 160 9.69 -17.46 15.24
C THR A 160 8.87 -18.42 14.41
N LEU A 161 9.25 -18.52 13.14
CA LEU A 161 8.69 -19.44 12.18
C LEU A 161 9.75 -20.45 11.77
N MET A 162 9.32 -21.66 11.44
CA MET A 162 10.20 -22.75 11.01
C MET A 162 9.72 -23.28 9.67
N LEU A 163 10.64 -23.33 8.70
CA LEU A 163 10.44 -24.05 7.45
C LEU A 163 10.57 -25.55 7.72
N LYS A 164 9.50 -26.30 7.44
CA LYS A 164 9.48 -27.75 7.46
C LYS A 164 9.28 -28.29 6.05
N ARG A 165 10.11 -29.24 5.64
CA ARG A 165 9.91 -30.06 4.45
C ARG A 165 9.41 -31.41 4.90
N GLU A 166 8.34 -31.91 4.28
CA GLU A 166 7.87 -33.26 4.55
C GLU A 166 8.83 -34.28 3.91
N LEU A 167 9.11 -35.38 4.62
CA LEU A 167 10.11 -36.38 4.20
C LEU A 167 9.74 -37.09 2.89
N ASN A 168 8.45 -37.14 2.54
CA ASN A 168 7.90 -37.87 1.39
C ASN A 168 7.06 -36.98 0.44
N GLY A 169 7.11 -35.66 0.60
CA GLY A 169 6.33 -34.70 -0.17
C GLY A 169 7.18 -33.56 -0.73
N THR A 170 6.79 -33.03 -1.87
CA THR A 170 7.40 -31.81 -2.45
C THR A 170 7.00 -30.53 -1.71
N ASP A 171 6.03 -30.63 -0.80
CA ASP A 171 5.39 -29.48 -0.16
C ASP A 171 6.15 -29.04 1.09
N ALA A 172 6.82 -27.90 0.97
CA ALA A 172 7.37 -27.19 2.12
C ALA A 172 6.27 -26.36 2.80
N LYS A 173 6.28 -26.34 4.13
CA LYS A 173 5.35 -25.57 4.97
C LYS A 173 6.12 -24.71 5.96
N ILE A 174 5.58 -23.55 6.29
CA ILE A 174 6.03 -22.74 7.42
C ILE A 174 5.08 -22.97 8.59
N VAL A 175 5.65 -23.29 9.74
CA VAL A 175 4.94 -23.49 11.00
C VAL A 175 5.44 -22.50 12.04
N GLN A 176 4.60 -22.18 13.02
CA GLN A 176 4.95 -21.27 14.12
C GLN A 176 5.46 -22.08 15.31
N VAL A 177 6.50 -21.57 15.96
CA VAL A 177 7.12 -22.22 17.12
C VAL A 177 7.27 -21.25 18.27
N ASP A 178 7.20 -21.75 19.50
CA ASP A 178 7.47 -20.97 20.70
C ASP A 178 8.96 -20.66 20.87
N LYS A 179 9.29 -19.93 21.95
CA LYS A 179 10.68 -19.60 22.33
C LYS A 179 11.58 -20.82 22.58
N ASN A 180 11.01 -22.01 22.77
CA ASN A 180 11.71 -23.27 22.98
C ASN A 180 11.73 -24.14 21.71
N PHE A 181 11.37 -23.57 20.56
CA PHE A 181 11.23 -24.26 19.27
C PHE A 181 10.17 -25.38 19.27
N LYS A 182 9.22 -25.36 20.22
CA LYS A 182 8.07 -26.26 20.21
C LYS A 182 7.00 -25.73 19.27
N LEU A 183 6.39 -26.63 18.50
CA LEU A 183 5.27 -26.29 17.62
C LEU A 183 4.10 -25.71 18.42
N ILE A 184 3.48 -24.66 17.88
CA ILE A 184 2.21 -24.15 18.38
C ILE A 184 1.10 -24.92 17.66
N ASP A 185 0.40 -25.78 18.39
CA ASP A 185 -0.44 -26.85 17.82
C ASP A 185 -1.61 -26.34 16.95
N ARG A 186 -2.19 -25.19 17.33
CA ARG A 186 -3.35 -24.57 16.66
C ARG A 186 -2.99 -23.38 15.77
N ALA A 187 -1.70 -23.07 15.63
CA ALA A 187 -1.27 -21.94 14.83
C ALA A 187 -1.43 -22.23 13.33
N THR A 188 -1.70 -21.15 12.59
CA THR A 188 -1.80 -21.19 11.12
C THR A 188 -0.52 -21.73 10.50
N LYS A 189 -0.68 -22.69 9.59
CA LYS A 189 0.40 -23.29 8.79
C LYS A 189 0.35 -22.73 7.38
N PHE A 190 1.45 -22.22 6.89
CA PHE A 190 1.51 -21.64 5.55
C PHE A 190 2.16 -22.61 4.57
N ARG A 191 1.55 -22.79 3.40
CA ARG A 191 2.15 -23.54 2.29
C ARG A 191 3.15 -22.66 1.56
N VAL A 192 4.32 -23.21 1.26
CA VAL A 192 5.31 -22.50 0.43
C VAL A 192 4.85 -22.49 -1.03
N VAL A 193 4.78 -21.30 -1.61
CA VAL A 193 4.39 -21.07 -3.01
C VAL A 193 5.61 -20.74 -3.87
N LYS A 194 6.63 -20.09 -3.28
CA LYS A 194 7.88 -19.74 -3.95
C LYS A 194 9.02 -19.77 -2.95
N ASP A 195 10.14 -20.40 -3.30
CA ASP A 195 11.37 -20.40 -2.52
C ASP A 195 12.58 -20.21 -3.46
N LYS A 196 13.28 -19.09 -3.31
CA LYS A 196 14.48 -18.68 -4.07
C LYS A 196 15.66 -18.35 -3.14
N ARG A 197 15.56 -18.73 -1.87
CA ARG A 197 16.61 -18.47 -0.89
C ARG A 197 17.90 -19.23 -1.22
#